data_AF-A0A352JC57-F1
#
_entry.id   AF-A0A352JC57-F1
#
_cell.length_a   1.000
_cell.length_b   1.000
_cell.length_c   1.000
_cell.angle_alpha   90.00
_cell.angle_beta   90.00
_cell.angle_gamma   90.00
#
_symmetry.space_group_name_H-M   'P 1'
#
loop_
_entity.id
_entity.type
_entity.pdbx_description
1 polymer ?
#
loop_
_entity_poly.entity_id
_entity_poly.type
_entity_poly.pdbx_seq_one_letter_code
_entity_poly.pdbx_strand_id
1 'polypeptide(L)'
;MIKSQQFRLSGKKSLWQEQPPAVIAIDVTETKVERPKQHQKHFNSGKKKHHALKAQLVVDLTNLKIICTAYGVGKQHDFSLNFFQKT
;
A
#
# COMPACT_ATOMS: atom_id res chain seq x y z
N MET A 1 11.88 20.34 1.18
CA MET A 1 12.05 18.87 1.21
C MET A 1 11.27 18.13 0.12
N ILE A 2 10.00 18.45 -0.16
CA ILE A 2 9.18 17.68 -1.14
C ILE A 2 9.45 18.05 -2.62
N LYS A 3 9.92 19.28 -2.93
CA LYS A 3 10.10 19.74 -4.32
C LYS A 3 11.22 19.03 -5.11
N SER A 4 12.26 18.54 -4.43
CA SER A 4 13.43 17.94 -5.10
C SER A 4 13.16 16.55 -5.67
N GLN A 5 12.02 15.93 -5.36
CA GLN A 5 11.65 14.57 -5.78
C GLN A 5 12.62 13.45 -5.39
N GLN A 6 13.66 13.76 -4.61
CA GLN A 6 14.71 12.83 -4.19
C GLN A 6 14.16 11.62 -3.41
N PHE A 7 12.99 11.77 -2.80
CA PHE A 7 12.32 10.74 -2.01
C PHE A 7 11.13 10.10 -2.75
N ARG A 8 11.00 10.29 -4.07
CA ARG A 8 9.94 9.63 -4.85
C ARG A 8 10.28 8.17 -5.11
N LEU A 9 9.30 7.31 -4.83
CA LEU A 9 9.36 5.90 -5.21
C LEU A 9 9.14 5.72 -6.73
N SER A 10 9.63 4.61 -7.26
CA SER A 10 9.45 4.24 -8.68
C SER A 10 7.98 4.09 -9.09
N GLY A 11 7.12 3.71 -8.14
CA GLY A 11 5.68 3.57 -8.34
C GLY A 11 5.30 2.23 -8.98
N LYS A 12 4.02 1.86 -8.97
CA LYS A 12 3.54 0.52 -9.39
C LYS A 12 3.91 0.11 -10.82
N LYS A 13 4.17 1.06 -11.72
CA LYS A 13 4.54 0.78 -13.11
C LYS A 13 5.90 0.08 -13.21
N SER A 14 6.76 0.20 -12.19
CA SER A 14 8.06 -0.48 -12.19
C SER A 14 7.98 -1.99 -12.04
N LEU A 15 6.85 -2.50 -11.53
CA LEU A 15 6.59 -3.94 -11.45
C LEU A 15 6.39 -4.60 -12.83
N TRP A 16 6.09 -3.81 -13.86
CA TRP A 16 5.72 -4.29 -15.20
C TRP A 16 6.72 -3.85 -16.28
N GLN A 17 7.97 -3.55 -15.89
CA GLN A 17 9.04 -3.20 -16.83
C GLN A 17 9.55 -4.44 -17.58
N GLU A 18 10.34 -4.21 -18.62
CA GLU A 18 11.03 -5.26 -19.41
C GLU A 18 11.86 -6.21 -18.53
N GLN A 19 12.44 -5.68 -17.45
CA GLN A 19 13.22 -6.42 -16.46
C GLN A 19 12.56 -6.27 -15.08
N PRO A 20 11.47 -7.01 -14.81
CA PRO A 20 10.80 -6.94 -13.53
C PRO A 20 11.65 -7.63 -12.45
N PRO A 21 11.49 -7.26 -11.18
CA PRO A 21 12.16 -7.97 -10.08
C PRO A 21 11.80 -9.46 -10.08
N ALA A 22 12.80 -10.32 -9.88
CA ALA A 22 12.59 -11.77 -9.88
C ALA A 22 11.71 -12.24 -8.71
N VAL A 23 11.89 -11.64 -7.52
CA VAL A 23 11.11 -11.93 -6.32
C VAL A 23 10.77 -10.64 -5.60
N ILE A 24 9.48 -10.46 -5.30
CA ILE A 24 8.98 -9.34 -4.50
C ILE A 24 8.37 -9.86 -3.20
N ALA A 25 8.59 -9.11 -2.12
CA ALA A 25 7.81 -9.25 -0.89
C ALA A 25 6.72 -8.19 -0.86
N ILE A 26 5.54 -8.60 -0.41
CA ILE A 26 4.39 -7.73 -0.21
C ILE A 26 3.94 -7.90 1.22
N ASP A 27 4.04 -6.83 1.99
CA ASP A 27 3.48 -6.77 3.33
C ASP A 27 2.32 -5.77 3.38
N VAL A 28 1.26 -6.14 4.10
CA VAL A 28 0.09 -5.29 4.31
C VAL A 28 -0.20 -5.23 5.79
N THR A 29 -0.09 -4.03 6.36
CA THR A 29 -0.33 -3.78 7.77
C THR A 29 -1.55 -2.88 7.97
N GLU A 30 -2.35 -3.20 8.99
CA GLU A 30 -3.43 -2.33 9.48
C GLU A 30 -2.97 -1.52 10.68
N THR A 31 -3.16 -0.21 10.62
CA THR A 31 -2.87 0.72 11.72
C THR A 31 -4.17 1.31 12.23
N LYS A 32 -4.43 1.14 13.53
CA LYS A 32 -5.59 1.76 14.19
C LYS A 32 -5.48 3.27 14.14
N VAL A 33 -6.60 3.94 13.83
CA VAL A 33 -6.73 5.40 13.82
C VAL A 33 -7.88 5.85 14.69
N GLU A 34 -7.89 7.13 15.04
CA GLU A 34 -9.05 7.75 15.68
C GLU A 34 -10.29 7.66 14.79
N ARG A 35 -11.47 7.67 15.42
CA ARG A 35 -12.74 7.60 14.71
C ARG A 35 -12.90 8.83 13.81
N PRO A 36 -12.95 8.67 12.48
CA PRO A 36 -13.07 9.81 11.56
C PRO A 36 -14.39 10.55 11.76
N LYS A 37 -14.43 11.87 11.53
CA LYS A 37 -15.72 12.61 11.60
C LYS A 37 -16.63 12.32 10.39
N GLN A 38 -16.05 12.05 9.22
CA GLN A 38 -16.75 11.77 7.97
C GLN A 38 -16.40 10.37 7.45
N HIS A 39 -17.29 9.76 6.65
CA HIS A 39 -17.08 8.47 6.00
C HIS A 39 -16.63 7.31 6.93
N GLN A 40 -17.03 7.34 8.21
CA GLN A 40 -16.62 6.37 9.23
C GLN A 40 -16.75 4.90 8.82
N LYS A 41 -17.80 4.57 8.06
CA LYS A 41 -18.07 3.22 7.56
C LYS A 41 -16.92 2.70 6.68
N HIS A 42 -16.22 3.56 5.95
CA HIS A 42 -15.10 3.17 5.08
C HIS A 42 -13.87 2.77 5.89
N PHE A 43 -13.63 3.44 7.02
CA PHE A 43 -12.47 3.18 7.88
C PHE A 43 -12.71 2.03 8.85
N ASN A 44 -13.92 1.51 8.98
CA ASN A 44 -14.21 0.41 9.89
C ASN A 44 -13.54 -0.89 9.40
N SER A 45 -12.74 -1.53 10.25
CA SER A 45 -12.03 -2.81 10.02
C SER A 45 -12.94 -4.05 10.05
N GLY A 46 -14.24 -3.88 10.31
CA GLY A 46 -15.19 -5.00 10.36
C GLY A 46 -14.95 -5.89 11.58
N LYS A 47 -14.38 -7.08 11.39
CA LYS A 47 -14.20 -8.10 12.45
C LYS A 47 -13.41 -7.59 13.65
N LYS A 48 -12.43 -6.70 13.42
CA LYS A 48 -11.57 -6.14 14.49
C LYS A 48 -12.21 -4.96 15.23
N LYS A 49 -13.41 -4.52 14.83
CA LYS A 49 -14.27 -3.53 15.51
C LYS A 49 -13.61 -2.18 15.85
N HIS A 50 -12.65 -1.72 15.04
CA HIS A 50 -12.06 -0.38 15.17
C HIS A 50 -11.86 0.29 13.81
N HIS A 51 -11.51 1.59 13.80
CA HIS A 51 -11.15 2.29 12.58
C HIS A 51 -9.67 2.11 12.26
N ALA A 52 -9.35 1.79 11.02
CA ALA A 52 -7.99 1.52 10.60
C ALA A 52 -7.70 2.11 9.21
N LEU A 53 -6.42 2.41 9.01
CA LEU A 53 -5.82 2.56 7.68
C LEU A 53 -5.05 1.27 7.36
N LYS A 54 -5.01 0.93 6.08
CA LYS A 54 -4.15 -0.13 5.56
C LYS A 54 -2.99 0.51 4.82
N ALA A 55 -1.78 0.03 5.09
CA ALA A 55 -0.58 0.39 4.36
C ALA A 55 0.01 -0.88 3.77
N GLN A 56 0.26 -0.86 2.47
CA GLN A 56 0.94 -1.93 1.75
C GLN A 56 2.30 -1.44 1.29
N LEU A 57 3.30 -2.28 1.50
CA LEU A 57 4.69 -2.07 1.08
C LEU A 57 5.09 -3.18 0.10
N VAL A 58 5.66 -2.79 -1.04
CA VAL A 58 6.24 -3.72 -2.01
C VAL A 58 7.75 -3.50 -2.10
N VAL A 59 8.51 -4.57 -1.88
CA VAL A 59 9.97 -4.56 -1.81
C VAL A 59 10.55 -5.58 -2.76
N ASP A 60 11.58 -5.18 -3.51
CA ASP A 60 12.44 -6.11 -4.26
C ASP A 60 13.35 -6.83 -3.27
N LEU A 61 13.23 -8.15 -3.15
CA LEU A 61 14.04 -8.92 -2.20
C LEU A 61 15.51 -9.09 -2.64
N THR A 62 15.82 -8.81 -3.90
CA THR A 62 17.18 -8.93 -4.44
C THR A 62 18.09 -7.84 -3.91
N ASN A 63 17.58 -6.61 -3.81
CA ASN A 63 18.34 -5.42 -3.44
C ASN A 63 17.73 -4.64 -2.27
N LEU A 64 16.65 -5.17 -1.68
CA LEU A 64 15.90 -4.62 -0.54
C LEU A 64 15.34 -3.20 -0.80
N LYS A 65 15.16 -2.81 -2.06
CA LYS A 65 14.60 -1.50 -2.39
C LYS A 65 13.08 -1.51 -2.31
N ILE A 66 12.54 -0.45 -1.73
CA ILE A 66 11.10 -0.17 -1.77
C ILE A 66 10.74 0.24 -3.19
N ILE A 67 9.86 -0.54 -3.81
CA ILE A 67 9.39 -0.30 -5.18
C ILE A 67 8.25 0.74 -5.15
N CYS A 68 7.22 0.45 -4.34
CA CYS A 68 6.02 1.26 -4.25
C CYS A 68 5.26 0.98 -2.94
N THR A 69 4.41 1.93 -2.57
CA THR A 69 3.48 1.85 -1.43
C THR A 69 2.06 2.15 -1.91
N ALA A 70 1.07 1.60 -1.24
CA ALA A 70 -0.32 1.99 -1.42
C ALA A 70 -1.05 1.93 -0.09
N TYR A 71 -2.19 2.61 -0.08
CA TYR A 71 -2.96 2.80 1.13
C TYR A 71 -4.43 2.49 0.84
N GLY A 72 -5.09 1.97 1.86
CA GLY A 72 -6.53 1.72 1.85
C GLY A 72 -7.13 1.99 3.22
N VAL A 73 -8.42 1.68 3.34
CA VAL A 73 -9.21 2.00 4.52
C VAL A 73 -9.92 0.77 5.07
N GLY A 74 -9.95 0.67 6.40
CA GLY A 74 -10.80 -0.24 7.15
C GLY A 74 -10.79 -1.69 6.64
N LYS A 75 -11.97 -2.13 6.19
CA LYS A 75 -12.28 -3.51 5.79
C LYS A 75 -11.82 -3.90 4.37
N GLN A 76 -11.12 -3.04 3.66
CA GLN A 76 -10.63 -3.37 2.31
C GLN A 76 -9.74 -4.61 2.38
N HIS A 77 -10.01 -5.60 1.53
CA HIS A 77 -9.19 -6.81 1.47
C HIS A 77 -7.79 -6.49 0.96
N ASP A 78 -6.79 -7.20 1.47
CA ASP A 78 -5.38 -6.96 1.17
C ASP A 78 -5.11 -7.14 -0.34
N PHE A 79 -5.71 -8.15 -0.97
CA PHE A 79 -5.64 -8.37 -2.42
C PHE A 79 -6.38 -7.32 -3.26
N SER A 80 -7.24 -6.51 -2.65
CA SER A 80 -7.98 -5.42 -3.30
C SER A 80 -7.26 -4.08 -3.19
N LEU A 81 -6.10 -4.01 -2.54
CA LEU A 81 -5.23 -2.84 -2.61
C LEU A 81 -4.59 -2.82 -4.00
N ASN A 82 -4.82 -1.74 -4.76
CA ASN A 82 -4.53 -1.67 -6.19
C ASN A 82 -3.03 -1.69 -6.51
N PHE A 83 -2.46 -2.89 -6.72
CA PHE A 83 -1.13 -3.08 -7.33
C PHE A 83 -1.17 -3.88 -8.63
N PHE A 84 -2.11 -4.82 -8.76
CA PHE A 84 -2.09 -5.81 -9.85
C PHE A 84 -3.08 -5.57 -10.98
N GLN A 85 -3.86 -4.49 -10.93
CA GLN A 85 -4.68 -4.12 -12.07
C GLN A 85 -3.81 -3.47 -13.15
N LYS A 86 -3.58 -4.22 -14.22
CA LYS A 86 -3.02 -3.76 -15.50
C LYS A 86 -4.09 -2.88 -16.17
N THR A 87 -4.18 -1.62 -15.74
CA THR A 87 -4.92 -0.58 -16.50
C THR A 87 -4.02 0.00 -17.57
#